data_AF-A0A523S5Q0-F1
#
_entry.id   AF-A0A523S5Q0-F1
#
_cell.length_a   1.000
_cell.length_b   1.000
_cell.length_c   1.000
_cell.angle_alpha   90.00
_cell.angle_beta   90.00
_cell.angle_gamma   90.00
#
_symmetry.space_group_name_H-M   'P 1'
#
loop_
_entity.id
_entity.type
_entity.pdbx_description
1 polymer ?
#
loop_
_entity_poly.entity_id
_entity_poly.type
_entity_poly.pdbx_seq_one_letter_code
_entity_poly.pdbx_strand_id
1 'polypeptide(L)'
;MSPCCGREMMEAKERLILALDVDTQAEVETLVEELSDFVGFFKVGHRLFTRYGPKIIEVIKKKGAKVFYDAKFYDISSVVEKAAAVVAELGVDMFTLHTLGGSEMLHAALKA
;
A
#
# COMPACT_ATOMS: atom_id res chain seq x y z
N MET A 1 38.11 -9.94 -7.76
CA MET A 1 36.96 -10.66 -7.17
C MET A 1 35.71 -10.05 -7.76
N SER A 2 35.03 -10.78 -8.66
CA SER A 2 33.81 -10.30 -9.33
C SER A 2 32.64 -10.29 -8.35
N PRO A 3 31.74 -9.29 -8.39
CA PRO A 3 30.54 -9.30 -7.57
C PRO A 3 29.58 -10.36 -8.11
N CYS A 4 29.31 -11.37 -7.30
CA CYS A 4 28.23 -12.33 -7.55
C CYS A 4 26.90 -11.57 -7.56
N CYS A 5 26.22 -11.57 -8.72
CA CYS A 5 24.79 -11.28 -8.89
C CYS A 5 24.34 -9.87 -8.46
N GLY A 6 24.06 -9.00 -9.44
CA GLY A 6 23.69 -7.59 -9.27
C GLY A 6 22.31 -7.37 -8.66
N ARG A 7 22.17 -7.60 -7.35
CA ARG A 7 21.11 -7.00 -6.54
C ARG A 7 21.71 -5.78 -5.84
N GLU A 8 21.26 -4.58 -6.20
CA GLU A 8 21.48 -3.41 -5.35
C GLU A 8 21.08 -3.77 -3.91
N MET A 9 21.94 -3.47 -2.95
CA MET A 9 21.60 -3.66 -1.55
C MET A 9 20.51 -2.65 -1.19
N MET A 10 19.28 -3.13 -1.03
CA MET A 10 18.17 -2.33 -0.51
C MET A 10 18.54 -1.71 0.84
N GLU A 11 18.23 -0.43 1.00
CA GLU A 11 18.46 0.28 2.26
C GLU A 11 17.66 -0.36 3.39
N ALA A 12 18.15 -0.24 4.64
CA ALA A 12 17.47 -0.85 5.78
C ALA A 12 16.02 -0.37 5.94
N LYS A 13 15.77 0.93 5.71
CA LYS A 13 14.43 1.51 5.76
C LYS A 13 13.47 0.90 4.76
N GLU A 14 13.94 0.55 3.56
CA GLU A 14 13.11 0.04 2.48
C GLU A 14 12.57 -1.38 2.75
N ARG A 15 13.14 -2.05 3.75
CA ARG A 15 12.69 -3.37 4.23
C ARG A 15 11.68 -3.29 5.36
N LEU A 16 11.28 -2.09 5.77
CA LEU A 16 10.32 -1.85 6.85
C LEU A 16 9.02 -1.25 6.32
N ILE A 17 7.92 -1.89 6.67
CA ILE A 17 6.55 -1.41 6.43
C ILE A 17 5.93 -1.14 7.80
N LEU A 18 5.55 0.10 8.09
CA LEU A 18 4.89 0.45 9.34
C LEU A 18 3.37 0.33 9.20
N ALA A 19 2.74 -0.46 10.06
CA ALA A 19 1.28 -0.50 10.15
C ALA A 19 0.74 0.76 10.86
N LEU A 20 -0.10 1.53 10.17
CA LEU A 20 -0.83 2.65 10.77
C LEU A 20 -2.09 2.12 11.48
N ASP A 21 -1.89 1.39 12.57
CA ASP A 21 -2.99 0.84 13.38
C ASP A 21 -3.43 1.84 14.47
N VAL A 22 -3.79 3.05 14.02
CA VAL A 22 -4.27 4.19 14.83
C VAL A 22 -5.69 4.58 14.43
N ASP A 23 -6.31 5.47 15.21
CA ASP A 23 -7.74 5.76 15.08
C ASP A 23 -8.05 7.06 14.34
N THR A 24 -7.12 8.01 14.38
CA THR A 24 -7.35 9.37 13.88
C THR A 24 -6.39 9.76 12.77
N GLN A 25 -6.83 10.66 11.88
CA GLN A 25 -5.96 11.27 10.88
C GLN A 25 -4.78 12.01 11.51
N ALA A 26 -4.98 12.66 12.66
CA ALA A 26 -3.92 13.38 13.36
C ALA A 26 -2.78 12.45 13.81
N GLU A 27 -3.12 11.26 14.35
CA GLU A 27 -2.10 10.25 14.68
C GLU A 27 -1.36 9.74 13.44
N VAL A 28 -2.07 9.58 12.31
CA VAL A 28 -1.43 9.23 11.03
C VAL A 28 -0.46 10.31 10.58
N GLU A 29 -0.86 11.58 10.62
CA GLU A 29 -0.01 12.71 10.25
C GLU A 29 1.25 12.77 11.10
N THR A 30 1.11 12.62 12.43
CA THR A 30 2.24 12.59 13.36
C THR A 30 3.19 11.42 13.04
N LEU A 31 2.68 10.20 12.89
CA LEU A 31 3.53 9.03 12.61
C LEU A 31 4.23 9.13 11.25
N VAL A 32 3.55 9.66 10.24
CA VAL A 32 4.16 9.84 8.91
C VAL A 32 5.27 10.88 8.97
N GLU A 33 5.04 11.99 9.68
CA GLU A 33 6.06 13.03 9.86
C GLU A 33 7.31 12.48 10.55
N GLU A 34 7.13 11.77 11.67
CA GLU A 34 8.23 11.30 12.49
C GLU A 34 9.01 10.12 11.88
N LEU A 35 8.34 9.28 11.10
CA LEU A 35 8.88 7.97 10.72
C LEU A 35 9.17 7.79 9.23
N SER A 36 8.84 8.77 8.38
CA SER A 36 9.04 8.67 6.92
C SER A 36 10.48 8.42 6.48
N ASP A 37 11.47 8.91 7.23
CA ASP A 37 12.89 8.67 6.95
C ASP A 37 13.39 7.27 7.35
N PHE A 38 12.61 6.56 8.18
CA PHE A 38 13.00 5.28 8.79
C PHE A 38 12.29 4.08 8.19
N VAL A 39 11.19 4.27 7.46
CA VAL A 39 10.39 3.19 6.88
C VAL A 39 10.15 3.39 5.39
N GLY A 40 10.05 2.28 4.66
CA GLY A 40 9.85 2.30 3.21
C GLY A 40 8.40 2.55 2.83
N PHE A 41 7.45 2.06 3.64
CA PHE A 41 6.02 2.15 3.39
C PHE A 41 5.23 2.35 4.68
N PHE A 42 4.08 3.01 4.56
CA PHE A 42 3.02 2.99 5.56
C PHE A 42 1.87 2.11 5.09
N LYS A 43 1.48 1.13 5.92
CA LYS A 43 0.36 0.22 5.64
C LYS A 43 -0.94 0.82 6.17
N VAL A 44 -1.88 1.09 5.27
CA VAL A 44 -3.25 1.52 5.58
C VAL A 44 -4.17 0.29 5.58
N GLY A 45 -4.85 0.04 6.69
CA GLY A 45 -5.84 -1.03 6.81
C GLY A 45 -7.29 -0.53 6.62
N HIS A 46 -8.24 -1.48 6.66
CA HIS A 46 -9.67 -1.20 6.49
C HIS A 46 -10.22 -0.15 7.47
N ARG A 47 -9.78 -0.11 8.73
CA ARG A 47 -10.34 0.84 9.72
C ARG A 47 -10.15 2.30 9.29
N LEU A 48 -8.92 2.64 8.93
CA LEU A 48 -8.58 3.99 8.44
C LEU A 48 -9.23 4.27 7.09
N PHE A 49 -9.13 3.33 6.13
CA PHE A 49 -9.68 3.53 4.80
C PHE A 49 -11.21 3.63 4.81
N THR A 50 -11.92 2.84 5.61
CA THR A 50 -13.38 2.93 5.73
C THR A 50 -13.81 4.23 6.42
N ARG A 51 -13.06 4.72 7.41
CA ARG A 51 -13.38 5.95 8.13
C ARG A 51 -13.13 7.21 7.29
N TYR A 52 -11.99 7.27 6.61
CA TYR A 52 -11.51 8.48 5.94
C TYR A 52 -11.53 8.39 4.40
N GLY A 53 -11.76 7.20 3.85
CA GLY A 53 -11.72 6.96 2.41
C GLY A 53 -10.33 7.23 1.81
N PRO A 54 -10.30 7.60 0.53
CA PRO A 54 -9.07 7.98 -0.18
C PRO A 54 -8.26 9.10 0.49
N LYS A 55 -8.90 9.92 1.34
CA LYS A 55 -8.24 11.06 1.96
C LYS A 55 -7.02 10.67 2.79
N ILE A 56 -7.06 9.50 3.43
CA ILE A 56 -5.93 9.04 4.25
C ILE A 56 -4.70 8.69 3.40
N ILE A 57 -4.92 8.24 2.16
CA ILE A 57 -3.85 7.98 1.20
C ILE A 57 -3.20 9.31 0.81
N GLU A 58 -3.99 10.33 0.47
CA GLU A 58 -3.48 11.67 0.12
C GLU A 58 -2.63 12.27 1.25
N VAL A 59 -3.06 12.12 2.50
CA VAL A 59 -2.32 12.62 3.69
C VAL A 59 -0.91 12.03 3.73
N ILE A 60 -0.76 10.73 3.52
CA ILE A 60 0.54 10.06 3.53
C ILE A 60 1.36 10.47 2.30
N LYS A 61 0.75 10.48 1.10
CA LYS A 61 1.43 10.83 -0.16
C LYS A 61 1.91 12.28 -0.18
N LYS A 62 1.24 13.22 0.50
CA LYS A 62 1.69 14.63 0.63
C LYS A 62 3.06 14.76 1.27
N LYS A 63 3.50 13.78 2.06
CA LYS A 63 4.84 13.72 2.66
C LYS A 63 5.86 12.98 1.79
N GLY A 64 5.48 12.56 0.58
CA GLY A 64 6.34 11.78 -0.31
C GLY A 64 6.53 10.32 0.12
N ALA A 65 5.83 9.87 1.17
CA ALA A 65 5.92 8.50 1.66
C ALA A 65 5.15 7.52 0.77
N LYS A 66 5.60 6.26 0.73
CA LYS A 66 4.91 5.19 -0.01
C LYS A 66 3.78 4.58 0.82
N VAL A 67 2.73 4.16 0.14
CA VAL A 67 1.53 3.58 0.75
C VAL A 67 1.37 2.13 0.32
N PHE A 68 1.25 1.25 1.32
CA PHE A 68 0.75 -0.10 1.14
C PHE A 68 -0.71 -0.15 1.59
N TYR A 69 -1.66 -0.26 0.67
CA TYR A 69 -3.07 -0.43 1.04
C TYR A 69 -3.40 -1.91 1.27
N ASP A 70 -3.63 -2.29 2.51
CA ASP A 70 -3.99 -3.65 2.89
C ASP A 70 -5.49 -3.92 2.66
N ALA A 71 -5.88 -3.81 1.39
CA ALA A 71 -7.25 -3.82 0.86
C ALA A 71 -7.94 -5.18 0.91
N LYS A 72 -7.15 -6.26 0.83
CA LYS A 72 -7.65 -7.65 0.82
C LYS A 72 -8.81 -7.87 -0.16
N PHE A 73 -8.72 -7.36 -1.39
CA PHE A 73 -9.85 -7.52 -2.31
C PHE A 73 -10.15 -8.99 -2.57
N TYR A 74 -11.45 -9.28 -2.59
CA TYR A 74 -11.99 -10.60 -2.84
C TYR A 74 -13.42 -10.47 -3.35
N ASP A 75 -13.57 -10.56 -4.67
CA ASP A 75 -14.84 -10.43 -5.40
C ASP A 75 -14.68 -11.10 -6.78
N ILE A 76 -15.67 -11.00 -7.65
CA ILE A 76 -15.55 -11.43 -9.05
C ILE A 76 -14.48 -10.63 -9.81
N SER A 77 -13.85 -11.26 -10.80
CA SER A 77 -12.71 -10.70 -11.56
C SER A 77 -12.94 -9.27 -12.06
N SER A 78 -14.13 -8.99 -12.61
CA SER A 78 -14.47 -7.68 -13.18
C SER A 78 -14.63 -6.56 -12.14
N VAL A 79 -14.97 -6.90 -10.90
CA VAL A 79 -15.05 -5.94 -9.79
C VAL A 79 -13.64 -5.65 -9.28
N VAL A 80 -12.81 -6.68 -9.12
CA VAL A 80 -11.43 -6.51 -8.65
C VAL A 80 -10.57 -5.73 -9.65
N GLU A 81 -10.74 -5.94 -10.96
CA GLU A 81 -10.08 -5.14 -11.99
C GLU A 81 -10.36 -3.64 -11.82
N LYS A 82 -11.64 -3.28 -11.69
CA LYS A 82 -12.06 -1.87 -11.52
C LYS A 82 -11.58 -1.30 -10.18
N ALA A 83 -11.65 -2.09 -9.11
CA ALA A 83 -11.15 -1.67 -7.80
C ALA A 83 -9.63 -1.44 -7.81
N ALA A 84 -8.87 -2.31 -8.48
CA ALA A 84 -7.44 -2.17 -8.66
C ALA A 84 -7.09 -0.89 -9.45
N ALA A 85 -7.81 -0.60 -10.54
CA ALA A 85 -7.62 0.63 -11.32
C ALA A 85 -7.84 1.89 -10.47
N VAL A 86 -8.95 1.94 -9.71
CA VAL A 86 -9.23 3.06 -8.81
C VAL A 86 -8.13 3.21 -7.75
N VAL A 87 -7.68 2.11 -7.13
CA VAL A 87 -6.61 2.16 -6.12
C VAL A 87 -5.28 2.63 -6.71
N ALA A 88 -4.95 2.22 -7.93
CA ALA A 88 -3.76 2.68 -8.64
C ALA A 88 -3.83 4.19 -8.94
N GLU A 89 -4.98 4.69 -9.37
CA GLU A 89 -5.23 6.13 -9.59
C GLU A 89 -5.07 6.97 -8.30
N LEU A 90 -5.38 6.40 -7.13
CA LEU A 90 -5.14 7.05 -5.83
C LEU A 90 -3.65 7.18 -5.47
N GLY A 91 -2.74 6.60 -6.25
CA GLY A 91 -1.30 6.66 -6.02
C GLY A 91 -0.80 5.71 -4.94
N VAL A 92 -1.55 4.64 -4.66
CA VAL A 92 -1.10 3.53 -3.80
C VAL A 92 0.05 2.79 -4.47
N ASP A 93 1.11 2.49 -3.73
CA ASP A 93 2.32 1.86 -4.26
C ASP A 93 2.23 0.34 -4.28
N MET A 94 1.39 -0.25 -3.41
CA MET A 94 1.13 -1.69 -3.34
C MET A 94 -0.21 -1.96 -2.66
N PHE A 95 -0.94 -3.01 -3.05
CA PHE A 95 -2.14 -3.46 -2.33
C PHE A 95 -2.27 -5.00 -2.25
N THR A 96 -3.18 -5.50 -1.42
CA THR A 96 -3.42 -6.95 -1.23
C THR A 96 -4.70 -7.46 -1.90
N LEU A 97 -4.65 -8.73 -2.28
CA LEU A 97 -5.74 -9.54 -2.84
C LEU A 97 -5.80 -10.88 -2.11
N HIS A 98 -6.97 -11.51 -2.01
CA HIS A 98 -7.08 -12.89 -1.53
C HIS A 98 -6.86 -13.89 -2.67
N THR A 99 -5.98 -14.87 -2.47
CA THR A 99 -5.74 -15.95 -3.46
C THR A 99 -6.92 -16.89 -3.66
N LEU A 100 -7.88 -16.90 -2.71
CA LEU A 100 -9.13 -17.66 -2.81
C LEU A 100 -10.00 -17.24 -4.01
N GLY A 101 -9.79 -16.04 -4.57
CA GLY A 101 -10.47 -15.61 -5.80
C GLY A 101 -10.01 -16.30 -7.08
N GLY A 102 -8.99 -17.16 -6.99
CA GLY A 102 -8.46 -17.91 -8.14
C GLY A 102 -7.57 -17.06 -9.05
N SER A 103 -6.92 -17.74 -10.00
CA SER A 103 -5.95 -17.11 -10.90
C SER A 103 -6.58 -16.02 -11.78
N GLU A 104 -7.83 -16.20 -12.21
CA GLU A 104 -8.52 -15.23 -13.07
C GLU A 104 -8.65 -13.86 -12.38
N MET A 105 -9.11 -13.83 -11.12
CA MET A 105 -9.24 -12.61 -10.34
C MET A 105 -7.88 -11.94 -10.12
N LEU A 106 -6.83 -12.73 -9.83
CA LEU A 106 -5.47 -12.20 -9.63
C LEU A 106 -4.91 -11.55 -10.91
N HIS A 107 -5.13 -12.17 -12.09
CA HIS A 107 -4.71 -11.58 -13.36
C HIS A 107 -5.55 -10.35 -13.72
N ALA A 108 -6.84 -10.33 -13.36
CA ALA A 108 -7.70 -9.18 -13.60
C ALA A 108 -7.20 -7.94 -12.85
N ALA A 109 -6.71 -8.10 -11.61
CA ALA A 109 -6.11 -7.00 -10.85
C ALA A 109 -4.85 -6.38 -11.50
N LEU A 110 -4.15 -7.11 -12.37
CA LEU A 110 -2.95 -6.63 -13.08
C LEU A 110 -3.27 -5.89 -14.39
N LYS A 111 -4.53 -5.92 -14.86
CA LYS A 111 -4.95 -5.20 -16.07
C LYS A 111 -5.25 -3.71 -15.81
N ALA A 112 -5.32 -3.35 -14.52
CA ALA A 112 -5.50 -2.01 -14.02
C ALA A 112 -4.37 -1.07 -14.45
#